data_AF-A0A496ZUR7-F1
#
_entry.id   AF-A0A496ZUR7-F1
#
_cell.length_a   1.000
_cell.length_b   1.000
_cell.length_c   1.000
_cell.angle_alpha   90.00
_cell.angle_beta   90.00
_cell.angle_gamma   90.00
#
_symmetry.space_group_name_H-M   'P 1'
#
loop_
_entity.id
_entity.type
_entity.pdbx_description
1 polymer ?
#
loop_
_entity_poly.entity_id
_entity_poly.type
_entity_poly.pdbx_seq_one_letter_code
_entity_poly.pdbx_strand_id
1 'polypeptide(L)'
;MNDKGINNLSIQTRVDELNDFTLLHKNFGNVAFRAIQKNNFYSGFSVGMERITRLLKEDKFDIESFRQNPIDGVREFIHGYFADRGGNMPDIFIEGNTVFLETKFCKNCLTIEAEKLAEQCHEDVCAIYCRTFAKGIVSVLEELFPEIVINFYNVSSRRDGKDSDCREAFQILSPKRVENPS
;
A
#
# COMPACT_ATOMS: atom_id res chain seq x y z
N MET A 1 -22.40 11.82 -9.40
CA MET A 1 -21.02 11.68 -8.90
C MET A 1 -20.56 10.31 -9.36
N ASN A 2 -19.57 10.26 -10.27
CA ASN A 2 -19.21 9.03 -10.96
C ASN A 2 -18.48 8.07 -10.03
N ASP A 3 -18.99 6.84 -9.99
CA ASP A 3 -18.46 5.61 -9.38
C ASP A 3 -17.10 5.19 -9.96
N LYS A 4 -16.08 6.04 -9.84
CA LYS A 4 -14.68 5.68 -10.11
C LYS A 4 -13.98 5.30 -8.81
N GLY A 5 -14.59 4.41 -8.03
CA GLY A 5 -13.76 3.49 -7.24
C GLY A 5 -12.85 2.81 -8.26
N ILE A 6 -11.53 2.94 -8.08
CA ILE A 6 -10.55 2.44 -9.06
C ILE A 6 -10.83 0.95 -9.27
N ASN A 7 -11.42 0.58 -10.41
CA ASN A 7 -11.62 -0.82 -10.76
C ASN A 7 -10.26 -1.37 -11.23
N ASN A 8 -9.38 -1.52 -10.24
CA ASN A 8 -7.94 -1.82 -10.33
C ASN A 8 -7.63 -3.25 -10.81
N LEU A 9 -8.66 -3.95 -11.27
CA LEU A 9 -8.62 -5.35 -11.72
C LEU A 9 -8.58 -5.46 -13.25
N SER A 10 -8.72 -4.36 -13.99
CA SER A 10 -8.60 -4.37 -15.46
C SER A 10 -7.13 -4.26 -15.88
N ILE A 11 -6.68 -5.23 -16.68
CA ILE A 11 -5.35 -5.19 -17.30
C ILE A 11 -5.20 -3.97 -18.22
N GLN A 12 -6.26 -3.57 -18.95
CA GLN A 12 -6.20 -2.42 -19.86
C GLN A 12 -5.96 -1.12 -19.09
N THR A 13 -6.67 -0.93 -17.97
CA THR A 13 -6.46 0.24 -17.11
C THR A 13 -5.02 0.32 -16.62
N ARG A 14 -4.43 -0.83 -16.28
CA ARG A 14 -3.03 -0.89 -15.85
C ARG A 14 -2.08 -0.53 -16.99
N VAL A 15 -2.34 -1.00 -18.22
CA VAL A 15 -1.54 -0.65 -19.40
C VAL A 15 -1.59 0.86 -19.67
N ASP A 16 -2.79 1.46 -19.62
CA ASP A 16 -2.98 2.88 -19.86
C ASP A 16 -2.20 3.72 -18.83
N GLU A 17 -2.24 3.37 -17.54
CA GLU A 17 -1.45 4.02 -16.49
C GLU A 17 0.07 3.94 -16.74
N LEU A 18 0.57 2.78 -17.19
CA LEU A 18 2.00 2.60 -17.51
C LEU A 18 2.42 3.44 -18.72
N ASN A 19 1.54 3.56 -19.72
CA ASN A 19 1.77 4.41 -20.88
C ASN A 19 1.76 5.90 -20.50
N ASP A 20 0.86 6.32 -19.60
CA ASP A 20 0.86 7.68 -19.04
C ASP A 20 2.17 7.99 -18.31
N PHE A 21 2.73 7.03 -17.56
CA PHE A 21 4.04 7.22 -16.91
C PHE A 21 5.15 7.41 -17.93
N THR A 22 5.12 6.64 -19.02
CA THR A 22 6.07 6.76 -20.12
C THR A 22 5.94 8.12 -20.81
N LEU A 23 4.72 8.59 -21.05
CA LEU A 23 4.47 9.91 -21.62
C LEU A 23 5.03 11.02 -20.72
N LEU A 24 4.77 10.96 -19.41
CA LEU A 24 5.28 11.94 -18.45
C LEU A 24 6.81 11.89 -18.38
N HIS A 25 7.40 10.71 -18.34
CA HIS A 25 8.87 10.55 -18.32
C HIS A 25 9.51 11.10 -19.59
N LYS A 26 8.93 10.83 -20.76
CA LYS A 26 9.41 11.35 -22.05
C LYS A 26 9.46 12.89 -22.08
N ASN A 27 8.54 13.57 -21.40
CA ASN A 27 8.44 15.02 -21.41
C ASN A 27 9.20 15.70 -20.26
N PHE A 28 9.32 15.05 -19.10
CA PHE A 28 9.86 15.68 -17.88
C PHE A 28 11.03 14.92 -17.24
N GLY A 29 11.47 13.82 -17.85
CA GLY A 29 12.53 12.94 -17.34
C GLY A 29 12.22 12.38 -15.96
N ASN A 30 13.26 12.14 -15.16
CA ASN A 30 13.15 11.49 -13.84
C ASN A 30 12.38 12.32 -12.80
N VAL A 31 12.15 13.62 -13.04
CA VAL A 31 11.29 14.44 -12.17
C VAL A 31 9.83 13.97 -12.23
N ALA A 32 9.40 13.42 -13.38
CA ALA A 32 8.07 12.82 -13.53
C ALA A 32 7.82 11.72 -12.48
N PHE A 33 8.78 10.83 -12.25
CA PHE A 33 8.60 9.73 -11.30
C PHE A 33 8.38 10.21 -9.87
N ARG A 34 9.03 11.31 -9.45
CA ARG A 34 8.78 11.91 -8.14
C ARG A 34 7.35 12.46 -8.05
N ALA A 35 6.85 13.08 -9.11
CA ALA A 35 5.48 13.59 -9.16
C ALA A 35 4.46 12.43 -9.16
N ILE A 36 4.69 11.40 -9.96
CA ILE A 36 3.87 10.19 -10.02
C ILE A 36 3.84 9.49 -8.66
N GLN A 37 5.00 9.35 -8.00
CA GLN A 37 5.09 8.78 -6.67
C GLN A 37 4.24 9.56 -5.67
N LYS A 38 4.39 10.88 -5.62
CA LYS A 38 3.54 11.73 -4.75
C LYS A 38 2.06 11.59 -5.06
N ASN A 39 1.69 11.57 -6.34
CA ASN A 39 0.31 11.38 -6.75
C ASN A 39 -0.26 10.06 -6.22
N ASN A 40 0.46 8.94 -6.42
CA ASN A 40 0.03 7.63 -5.94
C ASN A 40 -0.02 7.55 -4.41
N PHE A 41 0.89 8.21 -3.71
CA PHE A 41 0.84 8.32 -2.25
C PHE A 41 -0.45 8.98 -1.81
N TYR A 42 -0.79 10.16 -2.36
CA TYR A 42 -2.00 10.88 -1.99
C TYR A 42 -3.27 10.16 -2.43
N SER A 43 -3.26 9.45 -3.56
CA SER A 43 -4.37 8.57 -3.93
C SER A 43 -4.58 7.46 -2.90
N GLY A 44 -3.49 6.81 -2.46
CA GLY A 44 -3.55 5.82 -1.39
C GLY A 44 -4.05 6.41 -0.07
N PHE A 45 -3.58 7.61 0.28
CA PHE A 45 -4.01 8.34 1.46
C PHE A 45 -5.51 8.66 1.44
N SER A 46 -6.04 9.11 0.31
CA SER A 46 -7.48 9.34 0.14
C SER A 46 -8.29 8.06 0.37
N VAL A 47 -7.83 6.94 -0.18
CA VAL A 47 -8.47 5.64 0.03
C VAL A 47 -8.39 5.20 1.50
N GLY A 48 -7.27 5.45 2.17
CA GLY A 48 -7.12 5.26 3.61
C GLY A 48 -8.12 6.09 4.43
N MET A 49 -8.26 7.38 4.10
CA MET A 49 -9.22 8.30 4.72
C MET A 49 -10.67 7.84 4.53
N GLU A 50 -11.04 7.42 3.32
CA GLU A 50 -12.36 6.87 3.03
C GLU A 50 -12.62 5.62 3.86
N ARG A 51 -11.63 4.73 3.93
CA ARG A 51 -11.74 3.47 4.66
C ARG A 51 -11.92 3.70 6.17
N ILE A 52 -11.05 4.50 6.81
CA ILE A 52 -11.16 4.75 8.25
C ILE A 52 -12.47 5.44 8.60
N THR A 53 -12.91 6.41 7.77
CA THR A 53 -14.19 7.09 7.93
C THR A 53 -15.36 6.10 7.85
N ARG A 54 -15.32 5.17 6.89
CA ARG A 54 -16.34 4.14 6.74
C ARG A 54 -16.37 3.20 7.95
N LEU A 55 -15.21 2.72 8.41
CA LEU A 55 -15.17 1.85 9.59
C LEU A 55 -15.73 2.54 10.84
N LEU A 56 -15.44 3.82 11.05
CA LEU A 56 -15.99 4.60 12.16
C LEU A 56 -17.52 4.75 12.05
N LYS A 57 -18.05 4.99 10.85
CA LYS A 57 -19.50 5.05 10.61
C LYS A 57 -20.21 3.73 10.87
N GLU A 58 -19.52 2.62 10.64
CA GLU A 58 -20.03 1.26 10.83
C GLU A 58 -19.77 0.70 12.25
N ASP A 59 -19.16 1.48 13.15
CA ASP A 59 -18.72 1.05 14.49
C ASP A 59 -17.79 -0.18 14.45
N LYS A 60 -16.91 -0.24 13.43
CA LYS A 60 -15.96 -1.34 13.16
C LYS A 60 -14.50 -0.95 13.40
N PHE A 61 -14.27 0.22 13.99
CA PHE A 61 -12.92 0.64 14.37
C PHE A 61 -12.95 1.23 15.78
N ASP A 62 -12.35 0.50 16.71
CA ASP A 62 -12.21 0.92 18.10
C ASP A 62 -10.89 1.69 18.26
N ILE A 63 -11.00 2.99 18.56
CA ILE A 63 -9.89 3.91 18.77
C ILE A 63 -9.02 3.50 19.96
N GLU A 64 -9.63 3.07 21.07
CA GLU A 64 -8.90 2.72 22.29
C GLU A 64 -8.20 1.37 22.14
N SER A 65 -8.84 0.42 21.47
CA SER A 65 -8.21 -0.84 21.08
C SER A 65 -7.00 -0.61 20.17
N PHE A 66 -7.15 0.24 19.15
CA PHE A 66 -6.04 0.61 18.26
C PHE A 66 -4.86 1.23 19.02
N ARG A 67 -5.13 2.17 19.94
CA ARG A 67 -4.08 2.78 20.79
C ARG A 67 -3.36 1.77 21.66
N GLN A 68 -4.06 0.74 22.13
CA GLN A 68 -3.49 -0.31 22.98
C GLN A 68 -2.64 -1.30 22.19
N ASN A 69 -3.01 -1.57 20.93
CA ASN A 69 -2.31 -2.50 20.07
C ASN A 69 -2.27 -2.01 18.61
N PRO A 70 -1.43 -1.00 18.32
CA PRO A 70 -1.38 -0.41 16.98
C PRO A 70 -0.81 -1.36 15.93
N ILE A 71 -0.03 -2.37 16.32
CA ILE A 71 0.54 -3.36 15.41
C ILE A 71 -0.60 -4.22 14.81
N ASP A 72 -1.45 -4.80 15.66
CA ASP A 72 -2.63 -5.52 15.16
C ASP A 72 -3.61 -4.59 14.46
N GLY A 73 -3.78 -3.37 14.96
CA GLY A 73 -4.62 -2.36 14.31
C GLY A 73 -4.20 -2.08 12.86
N VAL A 74 -2.90 -1.91 12.61
CA VAL A 74 -2.35 -1.74 11.24
C VAL A 74 -2.57 -3.01 10.41
N ARG A 75 -2.30 -4.20 10.97
CA ARG A 75 -2.53 -5.49 10.30
C ARG A 75 -3.98 -5.62 9.83
N GLU A 76 -4.93 -5.38 10.71
CA GLU A 76 -6.38 -5.48 10.43
C GLU A 76 -6.84 -4.40 9.47
N PHE A 77 -6.28 -3.20 9.57
CA PHE A 77 -6.57 -2.12 8.65
C PHE A 77 -6.18 -2.49 7.21
N ILE A 78 -4.96 -2.99 7.01
CA ILE A 78 -4.47 -3.47 5.72
C ILE A 78 -5.29 -4.66 5.23
N HIS A 79 -5.48 -5.69 6.07
CA HIS A 79 -6.25 -6.87 5.70
C HIS A 79 -7.66 -6.51 5.24
N GLY A 80 -8.36 -5.65 5.97
CA GLY A 80 -9.70 -5.20 5.58
C GLY A 80 -9.70 -4.43 4.26
N TYR A 81 -8.68 -3.63 3.95
CA TYR A 81 -8.57 -2.99 2.62
C TYR A 81 -8.52 -4.03 1.49
N PHE A 82 -7.72 -5.09 1.63
CA PHE A 82 -7.64 -6.16 0.63
C PHE A 82 -8.92 -6.99 0.56
N ALA A 83 -9.63 -7.17 1.67
CA ALA A 83 -10.92 -7.85 1.72
C ALA A 83 -12.02 -7.04 1.04
N ASP A 84 -12.08 -5.72 1.30
CA ASP A 84 -13.09 -4.80 0.74
C ASP A 84 -13.05 -4.76 -0.80
N ARG A 85 -11.84 -4.73 -1.39
CA ARG A 85 -11.65 -4.54 -2.83
C ARG A 85 -11.90 -5.79 -3.67
N GLY A 86 -11.86 -6.97 -3.06
CA GLY A 86 -11.81 -8.25 -3.79
C GLY A 86 -10.51 -8.46 -4.60
N GLY A 87 -10.15 -9.71 -4.86
CA GLY A 87 -8.95 -10.09 -5.63
C GLY A 87 -7.93 -10.88 -4.82
N ASN A 88 -6.66 -10.83 -5.24
CA ASN A 88 -5.58 -11.56 -4.57
C ASN A 88 -5.33 -10.97 -3.16
N MET A 89 -5.63 -11.78 -2.15
CA MET A 89 -5.27 -11.53 -0.75
C MET A 89 -3.80 -11.92 -0.56
N PRO A 90 -2.92 -10.98 -0.17
CA PRO A 90 -1.57 -11.29 0.26
C PRO A 90 -1.58 -12.00 1.63
N ASP A 91 -0.50 -12.71 1.93
CA ASP A 91 -0.24 -13.18 3.28
C ASP A 91 0.13 -11.96 4.15
N ILE A 92 -0.62 -11.73 5.23
CA ILE A 92 -0.41 -10.60 6.13
C ILE A 92 -0.13 -11.14 7.53
N PHE A 93 1.07 -10.89 8.05
CA PHE A 93 1.53 -11.44 9.31
C PHE A 93 2.37 -10.42 10.10
N ILE A 94 2.57 -10.70 11.39
CA ILE A 94 3.35 -9.85 12.30
C ILE A 94 4.63 -10.59 12.70
N GLU A 95 5.77 -9.89 12.64
CA GLU A 95 6.98 -10.30 13.35
C GLU A 95 7.49 -9.13 14.19
N GLY A 96 7.54 -9.31 15.51
CA GLY A 96 7.92 -8.24 16.43
C GLY A 96 6.98 -7.04 16.33
N ASN A 97 7.53 -5.88 15.99
CA ASN A 97 6.78 -4.63 15.80
C ASN A 97 6.51 -4.33 14.32
N THR A 98 6.62 -5.32 13.44
CA THR A 98 6.49 -5.14 11.99
C THR A 98 5.34 -5.96 11.45
N VAL A 99 4.46 -5.30 10.69
CA VAL A 99 3.44 -5.94 9.87
C VAL A 99 4.01 -6.15 8.47
N PHE A 100 4.03 -7.40 8.02
CA PHE A 100 4.46 -7.79 6.68
C PHE A 100 3.27 -8.00 5.77
N LEU A 101 3.44 -7.59 4.51
CA LEU A 101 2.55 -7.84 3.40
C LEU A 101 3.32 -8.66 2.37
N GLU A 102 2.91 -9.90 2.10
CA GLU A 102 3.60 -10.78 1.16
C GLU A 102 2.66 -11.28 0.06
N THR A 103 3.04 -11.03 -1.19
CA THR A 103 2.36 -11.62 -2.35
C THR A 103 3.27 -12.65 -3.01
N LYS A 104 2.97 -13.93 -2.81
CA LYS A 104 3.72 -15.06 -3.37
C LYS A 104 3.95 -14.94 -4.87
N PHE A 105 5.14 -15.26 -5.36
CA PHE A 105 5.52 -15.16 -6.79
C PHE A 105 4.52 -15.87 -7.71
N CYS A 106 3.97 -17.01 -7.27
CA CYS A 106 3.04 -17.84 -8.02
C CYS A 106 1.65 -17.21 -8.23
N LYS A 107 1.33 -16.13 -7.52
CA LYS A 107 0.08 -15.39 -7.70
C LYS A 107 0.19 -14.44 -8.88
N ASN A 108 -0.89 -14.28 -9.64
CA ASN A 108 -0.89 -13.33 -10.75
C ASN A 108 -0.64 -11.88 -10.27
N CYS A 109 0.22 -11.14 -10.98
CA CYS A 109 0.47 -9.71 -10.78
C CYS A 109 0.10 -8.94 -12.05
N LEU A 110 -1.04 -8.25 -12.00
CA LEU A 110 -1.55 -7.45 -13.12
C LEU A 110 -0.55 -6.40 -13.62
N THR A 111 0.29 -5.85 -12.74
CA THR A 111 1.34 -4.89 -13.15
C THR A 111 2.38 -5.55 -14.05
N ILE A 112 2.86 -6.74 -13.69
CA ILE A 112 3.83 -7.50 -14.52
C ILE A 112 3.18 -7.91 -15.85
N GLU A 113 1.89 -8.26 -15.85
CA GLU A 113 1.19 -8.56 -17.09
C GLU A 113 1.03 -7.33 -17.99
N ALA A 114 0.67 -6.19 -17.41
CA ALA A 114 0.50 -4.93 -18.14
C ALA A 114 1.83 -4.40 -18.71
N GLU A 115 2.95 -4.58 -18.01
CA GLU A 115 4.27 -4.20 -18.53
C GLU A 115 4.65 -4.90 -19.82
N LYS A 116 4.17 -6.13 -20.05
CA LYS A 116 4.40 -6.85 -21.31
C LYS A 116 3.67 -6.22 -22.50
N LEU A 117 2.68 -5.37 -22.22
CA LEU A 117 1.81 -4.72 -23.19
C LEU A 117 2.05 -3.21 -23.30
N ALA A 118 2.72 -2.61 -22.30
CA ALA A 118 3.01 -1.18 -22.26
C ALA A 118 4.09 -0.79 -23.29
N GLU A 119 4.06 0.47 -23.72
CA GLU A 119 5.02 1.02 -24.70
C GLU A 119 6.46 0.97 -24.20
N GLN A 120 6.65 1.18 -22.90
CA GLN A 120 7.95 1.11 -22.25
C GLN A 120 7.79 0.63 -20.80
N CYS A 121 8.71 -0.26 -20.39
CA CYS A 121 8.85 -0.69 -19.02
C CYS A 121 9.92 0.17 -18.33
N HIS A 122 9.60 0.73 -17.16
CA HIS A 122 10.56 1.48 -16.34
C HIS A 122 10.98 0.62 -15.13
N GLU A 123 12.28 0.66 -14.81
CA GLU A 123 12.76 0.08 -13.56
C GLU A 123 12.03 0.74 -12.37
N ASP A 124 11.80 -0.02 -11.30
CA ASP A 124 11.12 0.42 -10.07
C ASP A 124 9.66 0.86 -10.18
N VAL A 125 8.96 0.59 -11.29
CA VAL A 125 7.54 1.00 -11.42
C VAL A 125 6.65 0.50 -10.28
N CYS A 126 6.89 -0.70 -9.74
CA CYS A 126 6.17 -1.20 -8.57
C CYS A 126 6.41 -0.36 -7.32
N ALA A 127 7.63 0.15 -7.12
CA ALA A 127 7.96 1.02 -5.99
C ALA A 127 7.31 2.40 -6.14
N ILE A 128 7.34 2.96 -7.35
CA ILE A 128 6.76 4.27 -7.68
C ILE A 128 5.23 4.24 -7.58
N TYR A 129 4.61 3.12 -7.96
CA TYR A 129 3.17 2.98 -8.10
C TYR A 129 2.53 2.17 -6.95
N CYS A 130 2.56 0.84 -7.01
CA CYS A 130 1.83 -0.05 -6.11
C CYS A 130 2.22 0.16 -4.63
N ARG A 131 3.52 0.23 -4.36
CA ARG A 131 4.05 0.29 -2.99
C ARG A 131 3.83 1.65 -2.36
N THR A 132 4.00 2.70 -3.15
CA THR A 132 3.73 4.06 -2.67
C THR A 132 2.24 4.26 -2.39
N PHE A 133 1.35 3.66 -3.18
CA PHE A 133 -0.08 3.64 -2.90
C PHE A 133 -0.40 2.91 -1.59
N ALA A 134 0.17 1.71 -1.37
CA ALA A 134 -0.02 0.97 -0.12
C ALA A 134 0.51 1.74 1.11
N LYS A 135 1.67 2.40 0.97
CA LYS A 135 2.21 3.32 1.98
C LYS A 135 1.21 4.43 2.31
N GLY A 136 0.65 5.07 1.27
CA GLY A 136 -0.35 6.13 1.42
C GLY A 136 -1.57 5.69 2.23
N ILE A 137 -2.10 4.49 1.97
CA ILE A 137 -3.24 3.94 2.72
C ILE A 137 -2.94 3.88 4.22
N VAL A 138 -1.78 3.35 4.59
CA VAL A 138 -1.42 3.12 6.00
C VAL A 138 -1.02 4.41 6.71
N SER A 139 -0.42 5.38 6.00
CA SER A 139 -0.04 6.69 6.55
C SER A 139 -1.22 7.48 7.13
N VAL A 140 -2.47 7.17 6.77
CA VAL A 140 -3.64 7.79 7.42
C VAL A 140 -3.68 7.52 8.92
N LEU A 141 -3.24 6.33 9.35
CA LEU A 141 -3.24 5.95 10.76
C LEU A 141 -2.18 6.75 11.53
N GLU A 142 -1.02 6.98 10.94
CA GLU A 142 0.04 7.83 11.52
C GLU A 142 -0.43 9.28 11.69
N GLU A 143 -1.14 9.84 10.71
CA GLU A 143 -1.68 11.21 10.80
C GLU A 143 -2.80 11.36 11.85
N LEU A 144 -3.61 10.32 12.06
CA LEU A 144 -4.73 10.35 13.03
C LEU A 144 -4.30 9.96 14.46
N PHE A 145 -3.18 9.24 14.59
CA PHE A 145 -2.62 8.78 15.86
C PHE A 145 -1.16 9.27 15.95
N PRO A 146 -0.91 10.56 16.27
CA PRO A 146 0.43 11.16 16.21
C PRO A 146 1.44 10.51 17.16
N GLU A 147 0.98 9.69 18.11
CA GLU A 147 1.83 8.87 18.97
C GLU A 147 2.47 7.67 18.25
N ILE A 148 1.97 7.24 17.10
CA ILE A 148 2.58 6.15 16.32
C ILE A 148 3.42 6.72 15.19
N VAL A 149 4.52 6.04 14.87
CA VAL A 149 5.34 6.26 13.68
C VAL A 149 5.37 4.96 12.88
N ILE A 150 5.16 5.04 11.57
CA ILE A 150 5.13 3.87 10.69
C ILE A 150 6.25 3.98 9.66
N ASN A 151 7.31 3.21 9.86
CA ASN A 151 8.38 3.09 8.88
C ASN A 151 8.01 2.05 7.81
N PHE A 152 8.01 2.46 6.55
CA PHE A 152 7.72 1.60 5.41
C PHE A 152 9.01 1.14 4.71
N TYR A 153 9.14 -0.16 4.49
CA TYR A 153 10.28 -0.77 3.81
C TYR A 153 9.84 -1.68 2.66
N ASN A 154 10.57 -1.58 1.55
CA ASN A 154 10.51 -2.53 0.44
C ASN A 154 11.50 -3.66 0.74
N VAL A 155 11.00 -4.84 1.13
CA VAL A 155 11.88 -5.95 1.54
C VAL A 155 12.34 -6.76 0.33
N SER A 156 11.42 -7.13 -0.55
CA SER A 156 11.74 -7.87 -1.77
C SER A 156 10.74 -7.59 -2.89
N SER A 157 11.17 -7.78 -4.13
CA SER A 157 10.38 -7.67 -5.35
C SER A 157 10.51 -8.95 -6.17
N ARG A 158 9.45 -9.29 -6.92
CA ARG A 158 9.53 -10.30 -8.00
C ARG A 158 10.55 -9.94 -9.09
N ARG A 159 11.05 -8.70 -9.11
CA ARG A 159 12.14 -8.27 -9.98
C ARG A 159 13.51 -8.68 -9.48
N ASP A 160 13.64 -9.05 -8.21
CA ASP A 160 14.92 -9.43 -7.60
C ASP A 160 15.34 -10.85 -8.00
N GLY A 161 14.42 -11.66 -8.55
CA GLY A 161 14.68 -13.04 -8.94
C GLY A 161 13.43 -13.79 -9.40
N LYS A 162 13.63 -14.91 -10.11
CA LYS A 162 12.54 -15.72 -10.70
C LYS A 162 11.56 -16.31 -9.68
N ASP A 163 12.03 -16.55 -8.46
CA ASP A 163 11.26 -17.15 -7.37
C ASP A 163 11.06 -16.17 -6.21
N SER A 164 11.32 -14.87 -6.43
CA SER A 164 11.23 -13.85 -5.39
C SER A 164 9.79 -13.44 -5.14
N ASP A 165 9.36 -13.49 -3.88
CA ASP A 165 8.08 -12.94 -3.45
C ASP A 165 8.12 -11.39 -3.44
N CYS A 166 6.98 -10.73 -3.60
CA CYS A 166 6.87 -9.31 -3.28
C CYS A 166 6.58 -9.18 -1.79
N ARG A 167 7.47 -8.52 -1.05
CA ARG A 167 7.30 -8.30 0.38
C ARG A 167 7.48 -6.83 0.74
N GLU A 168 6.48 -6.28 1.39
CA GLU A 168 6.49 -4.96 1.99
C GLU A 168 6.40 -5.09 3.52
N ALA A 169 7.03 -4.17 4.25
CA ALA A 169 7.07 -4.17 5.69
C ALA A 169 6.69 -2.79 6.26
N PHE A 170 5.79 -2.80 7.23
CA PHE A 170 5.35 -1.63 7.99
C PHE A 170 5.82 -1.83 9.43
N GLN A 171 6.90 -1.18 9.83
CA GLN A 171 7.38 -1.21 11.20
C GLN A 171 6.69 -0.11 12.01
N ILE A 172 5.98 -0.52 13.05
CA ILE A 172 5.24 0.38 13.93
C ILE A 172 6.12 0.68 15.14
N LEU A 173 6.40 1.96 15.33
CA LEU A 173 7.05 2.51 16.51
C LEU A 173 5.99 3.29 17.28
N SER A 174 5.55 2.75 18.40
CA SER A 174 4.72 3.47 19.36
C SER A 174 5.54 3.66 20.61
N PRO A 175 5.41 4.78 21.35
CA PRO A 175 5.98 4.87 22.69
C PRO A 175 5.46 3.66 23.47
N LYS A 176 6.38 2.78 23.90
CA LYS A 176 6.05 1.72 24.84
C LYS A 176 5.21 2.35 25.93
N ARG A 177 4.00 1.83 26.18
CA ARG A 177 3.35 2.06 27.47
C ARG A 177 4.42 1.76 28.50
N VAL A 178 4.75 2.76 29.33
CA VAL A 178 5.52 2.55 30.55
C VAL A 178 4.80 1.41 31.25
N GLU A 179 5.42 0.23 31.30
CA GLU A 179 4.97 -0.83 32.18
C GLU A 179 4.99 -0.19 33.57
N ASN A 180 3.81 0.05 34.14
CA ASN A 180 3.74 0.49 35.53
C ASN A 180 4.47 -0.58 36.35
N PRO A 181 5.57 -0.25 37.04
CA PRO A 181 6.09 -1.15 38.04
C PRO A 181 5.03 -1.23 39.13
N SER A 182 4.55 -2.46 39.35
CA SER A 182 3.72 -2.82 40.49
C SER A 182 4.47 -2.52 41.79
#